data_AF-A0A1Q6HU41-F1
#
_entry.id   AF-A0A1Q6HU41-F1
#
_cell.length_a   1.000
_cell.length_b   1.000
_cell.length_c   1.000
_cell.angle_alpha   90.00
_cell.angle_beta   90.00
_cell.angle_gamma   90.00
#
_symmetry.space_group_name_H-M   'P 1'
#
loop_
_entity.id
_entity.type
_entity.pdbx_description
1 polymer ?
#
loop_
_entity_poly.entity_id
_entity_poly.type
_entity_poly.pdbx_seq_one_letter_code
_entity_poly.pdbx_strand_id
1 'polypeptide(L)'
;IIKKQGVAYIDEEGDLVTSIVNGKDCVFTCYDADGTCKCAVEKAYREGKLSFYKPVSCHLYPIRVEKYDTFEAVNYNRWSICKAAEILGKKEKLPVYKFLKEPLVRRFGKDWYEALEEIAGEWEKQKNEE
;
A
#
# COMPACT_ATOMS: atom_id res chain seq x y z
N ILE A 1 13.29 -20.40 -3.44
CA ILE A 1 11.89 -20.24 -2.97
C ILE A 1 10.92 -20.35 -4.13
N ILE A 2 10.96 -19.46 -5.14
CA ILE A 2 10.05 -19.53 -6.30
C ILE A 2 9.98 -20.91 -6.95
N LYS A 3 11.12 -21.57 -7.23
CA LYS A 3 11.13 -22.93 -7.82
C LYS A 3 10.47 -24.01 -6.95
N LYS A 4 10.40 -23.82 -5.63
CA LYS A 4 9.91 -24.80 -4.66
C LYS A 4 8.47 -24.54 -4.23
N GLN A 5 8.11 -23.27 -3.98
CA GLN A 5 6.84 -22.84 -3.41
C GLN A 5 5.97 -22.05 -4.41
N GLY A 6 6.57 -21.56 -5.50
CA GLY A 6 5.93 -20.58 -6.37
C GLY A 6 6.09 -19.14 -5.88
N VAL A 7 5.33 -18.24 -6.48
CA VAL A 7 5.35 -16.80 -6.14
C VAL A 7 4.40 -16.45 -4.99
N ALA A 8 3.49 -17.35 -4.64
CA ALA A 8 2.50 -17.19 -3.58
C ALA A 8 2.29 -18.53 -2.85
N TYR A 9 1.78 -18.47 -1.62
CA TYR A 9 1.39 -19.62 -0.81
C TYR A 9 0.16 -19.27 0.03
N ILE A 10 -0.54 -20.28 0.54
CA ILE A 10 -1.62 -20.10 1.52
C ILE A 10 -0.97 -20.08 2.90
N ASP A 11 -1.17 -19.01 3.67
CA ASP A 11 -0.66 -18.91 5.04
C ASP A 11 -1.55 -19.62 6.07
N GLU A 12 -1.19 -19.48 7.35
CA GLU A 12 -1.90 -20.11 8.46
C GLU A 12 -3.32 -19.53 8.69
N GLU A 13 -3.60 -18.35 8.16
CA GLU A 13 -4.91 -17.69 8.20
C GLU A 13 -5.79 -18.10 7.00
N GLY A 14 -5.23 -18.86 6.05
CA GLY A 14 -5.91 -19.30 4.83
C GLY A 14 -5.81 -18.30 3.68
N ASP A 15 -5.01 -17.24 3.81
CA ASP A 15 -4.89 -16.19 2.82
C ASP A 15 -3.82 -16.51 1.77
N LEU A 16 -4.11 -16.16 0.51
CA LEU A 16 -3.12 -16.22 -0.57
C LEU A 16 -2.15 -15.04 -0.46
N VAL A 17 -0.97 -15.30 0.08
CA VAL A 17 0.08 -14.31 0.29
C VAL A 17 1.28 -14.52 -0.63
N THR A 18 2.06 -13.46 -0.84
CA THR A 18 3.28 -13.54 -1.65
C THR A 18 4.36 -14.31 -0.90
N SER A 19 5.10 -15.18 -1.59
CA SER A 19 6.22 -15.91 -0.97
C SER A 19 7.26 -14.96 -0.38
N ILE A 20 7.73 -15.28 0.82
CA ILE A 20 8.68 -14.47 1.58
C ILE A 20 10.07 -15.13 1.59
N VAL A 21 11.11 -14.32 1.42
CA VAL A 21 12.51 -14.72 1.47
C VAL A 21 13.04 -14.54 2.89
N ASN A 22 13.41 -15.65 3.53
CA ASN A 22 14.04 -15.68 4.87
C ASN A 22 13.25 -14.88 5.94
N GLY A 23 11.93 -14.88 5.87
CA GLY A 23 11.07 -14.15 6.81
C GLY A 23 11.19 -12.62 6.74
N LYS A 24 11.71 -12.06 5.64
CA LYS A 24 11.90 -10.62 5.46
C LYS A 24 11.10 -10.10 4.26
N ASP A 25 11.71 -10.16 3.08
CA ASP A 25 11.21 -9.51 1.88
C ASP A 25 10.34 -10.45 1.04
N CYS A 26 9.42 -9.91 0.25
CA CYS A 26 8.70 -10.72 -0.73
C CYS A 26 9.64 -11.14 -1.88
N VAL A 27 9.30 -12.22 -2.60
CA VAL A 27 10.09 -12.70 -3.75
C VAL A 27 10.23 -11.70 -4.91
N PHE A 28 9.48 -10.60 -4.89
CA PHE A 28 9.56 -9.52 -5.87
C PHE A 28 10.34 -8.29 -5.38
N THR A 29 10.90 -8.31 -4.17
CA THR A 29 11.71 -7.20 -3.69
C THR A 29 13.02 -7.10 -4.46
N CYS A 30 13.39 -5.89 -4.84
CA CYS A 30 14.72 -5.56 -5.37
C CYS A 30 15.23 -4.28 -4.71
N TYR A 31 16.51 -3.99 -4.89
CA TYR A 31 17.16 -2.84 -4.29
C TYR A 31 17.81 -1.99 -5.38
N ASP A 32 17.64 -0.68 -5.30
CA ASP A 32 18.42 0.26 -6.10
C ASP A 32 19.84 0.42 -5.52
N ALA A 33 20.73 1.11 -6.25
CA ALA A 33 22.14 1.25 -5.89
C ALA A 33 22.36 2.00 -4.56
N ASP A 34 21.40 2.84 -4.16
CA ASP A 34 21.39 3.58 -2.90
C ASP A 34 20.83 2.75 -1.71
N GLY A 35 20.45 1.49 -1.96
CA GLY A 35 19.84 0.62 -0.97
C GLY A 35 18.33 0.83 -0.80
N THR A 36 17.68 1.65 -1.63
CA THR A 36 16.22 1.83 -1.58
C THR A 36 15.52 0.53 -1.97
N CYS A 37 14.66 0.02 -1.09
CA CYS A 37 13.81 -1.14 -1.36
C CYS A 37 12.72 -0.77 -2.38
N LYS A 38 12.58 -1.60 -3.43
CA LYS A 38 11.63 -1.44 -4.54
C LYS A 38 10.92 -2.76 -4.83
N CYS A 39 9.81 -2.67 -5.56
CA CYS A 39 9.16 -3.82 -6.18
C CYS A 39 9.68 -4.01 -7.60
N ALA A 40 10.20 -5.20 -7.92
CA ALA A 40 10.71 -5.54 -9.25
C ALA A 40 9.64 -5.45 -10.35
N VAL A 41 8.38 -5.78 -10.02
CA VAL A 41 7.23 -5.66 -10.96
C VAL A 41 6.95 -4.20 -11.27
N GLU A 42 6.91 -3.34 -10.25
CA GLU A 42 6.71 -1.90 -10.44
C GLU A 42 7.84 -1.27 -11.23
N LYS A 43 9.09 -1.61 -10.89
CA LYS A 43 10.29 -1.13 -11.59
C LYS A 43 10.25 -1.54 -13.07
N ALA A 44 10.01 -2.81 -13.36
CA ALA A 44 9.96 -3.31 -14.73
C ALA A 44 8.82 -2.66 -15.55
N TYR A 45 7.66 -2.39 -14.95
CA TYR A 45 6.60 -1.61 -15.63
C TYR A 45 7.05 -0.18 -15.95
N ARG A 46 7.65 0.53 -14.97
CA ARG A 46 8.13 1.92 -15.18
C ARG A 46 9.24 1.99 -16.25
N GLU A 47 9.98 0.91 -16.44
CA GLU A 47 10.98 0.74 -17.50
C GLU A 47 10.40 0.26 -18.84
N GLY A 48 9.08 0.08 -18.95
CA GLY A 48 8.41 -0.38 -20.18
C GLY A 48 8.59 -1.86 -20.50
N LYS A 49 9.11 -2.67 -19.56
CA LYS A 49 9.36 -4.11 -19.75
C LYS A 49 8.14 -4.98 -19.47
N LEU A 50 7.14 -4.43 -18.77
CA LEU A 50 5.87 -5.10 -18.47
C LEU A 50 4.71 -4.23 -18.89
N SER A 51 3.63 -4.86 -19.37
CA SER A 51 2.38 -4.20 -19.73
C SER A 51 1.43 -3.99 -18.55
N PHE A 52 1.78 -4.50 -17.37
CA PHE A 52 0.95 -4.43 -16.18
C PHE A 52 1.72 -3.85 -14.98
N TYR A 53 1.01 -3.07 -14.18
CA TYR A 53 1.56 -2.51 -12.95
C TYR A 53 1.45 -3.49 -11.77
N LYS A 54 2.15 -3.21 -10.67
CA LYS A 54 2.06 -4.04 -9.45
C LYS A 54 0.60 -4.22 -8.99
N PRO A 55 0.28 -5.33 -8.30
CA PRO A 55 -1.07 -5.57 -7.80
C PRO A 55 -1.61 -4.38 -6.99
N VAL A 56 -2.90 -4.09 -7.13
CA VAL A 56 -3.53 -2.94 -6.46
C VAL A 56 -3.41 -3.06 -4.93
N SER A 57 -3.54 -4.28 -4.39
CA SER A 57 -3.35 -4.56 -2.96
C SER A 57 -1.95 -4.17 -2.46
N CYS A 58 -0.89 -4.51 -3.21
CA CYS A 58 0.47 -4.08 -2.89
C CYS A 58 0.68 -2.57 -3.06
N HIS A 59 -0.05 -1.93 -3.97
CA HIS A 59 0.04 -0.49 -4.18
C HIS A 59 -0.64 0.31 -3.07
N LEU A 60 -1.75 -0.21 -2.53
CA LEU A 60 -2.52 0.42 -1.46
C LEU A 60 -1.86 0.30 -0.09
N TYR A 61 -0.98 -0.68 0.11
CA TYR A 61 -0.36 -0.92 1.40
C TYR A 61 0.32 0.36 1.95
N PRO A 62 0.00 0.79 3.19
CA PRO A 62 -0.57 0.02 4.31
C PRO A 62 -2.11 -0.01 4.43
N ILE A 63 -2.86 0.45 3.42
CA ILE A 63 -4.32 0.31 3.39
C ILE A 63 -4.73 -1.09 2.92
N ARG A 64 -5.65 -1.70 3.65
CA ARG A 64 -6.31 -2.98 3.33
C ARG A 64 -7.78 -2.70 3.06
N VAL A 65 -8.33 -3.38 2.06
CA VAL A 65 -9.74 -3.26 1.69
C VAL A 65 -10.43 -4.56 2.03
N GLU A 66 -11.39 -4.50 2.95
CA GLU A 66 -12.20 -5.64 3.36
C GLU A 66 -13.61 -5.48 2.78
N LYS A 67 -14.16 -6.54 2.20
CA LYS A 67 -15.46 -6.50 1.55
C LYS A 67 -16.53 -7.06 2.48
N TYR A 68 -17.54 -6.26 2.75
CA TYR A 68 -18.78 -6.66 3.40
C TYR A 68 -19.92 -6.71 2.36
N ASP A 69 -21.06 -7.28 2.76
CA ASP A 69 -22.21 -7.44 1.87
C ASP A 69 -22.71 -6.12 1.27
N THR A 70 -22.60 -5.02 2.01
CA THR A 70 -23.18 -3.72 1.65
C THR A 70 -22.15 -2.61 1.46
N PHE A 71 -20.90 -2.81 1.87
CA PHE A 71 -19.84 -1.80 1.77
C PHE A 71 -18.45 -2.41 1.76
N GLU A 72 -17.45 -1.60 1.41
CA GLU A 72 -16.03 -1.95 1.57
C GLU A 72 -15.42 -1.11 2.70
N ALA A 73 -14.75 -1.75 3.66
CA ALA A 73 -13.99 -1.04 4.67
C ALA A 73 -12.57 -0.77 4.17
N VAL A 74 -12.11 0.48 4.38
CA VAL A 74 -10.78 0.94 4.01
C VAL A 74 -9.95 1.10 5.27
N ASN A 75 -9.21 0.05 5.62
CA ASN A 75 -8.55 -0.10 6.91
C ASN A 75 -7.05 0.22 6.82
N TYR A 76 -6.54 1.10 7.67
CA TYR A 76 -5.09 1.29 7.82
C TYR A 76 -4.52 0.16 8.70
N ASN A 77 -3.73 -0.72 8.10
CA ASN A 77 -3.05 -1.78 8.82
C ASN A 77 -1.85 -1.22 9.61
N ARG A 78 -1.94 -1.29 10.94
CA ARG A 78 -0.95 -0.74 11.88
C ARG A 78 -0.16 -1.84 12.56
N TRP A 79 1.16 -1.74 12.44
CA TRP A 79 2.12 -2.63 13.08
C TRP A 79 3.52 -1.98 13.08
N SER A 80 4.47 -2.64 13.73
CA SER A 80 5.78 -2.07 14.06
C SER A 80 6.59 -1.61 12.85
N ILE A 81 6.48 -2.27 11.69
CA ILE A 81 7.30 -1.90 10.51
C ILE A 81 6.87 -0.55 9.90
N CYS A 82 5.66 -0.07 10.17
CA CYS A 82 5.19 1.24 9.68
C CYS A 82 5.82 2.41 10.45
N LYS A 83 6.52 2.14 11.57
CA LYS A 83 6.95 3.19 12.50
C LYS A 83 7.85 4.25 11.87
N ALA A 84 8.78 3.84 11.01
CA ALA A 84 9.66 4.76 10.31
C ALA A 84 8.87 5.71 9.38
N ALA A 85 7.89 5.17 8.64
CA ALA A 85 7.01 5.95 7.78
C ALA A 85 6.12 6.91 8.59
N GLU A 86 5.62 6.49 9.75
CA GLU A 86 4.83 7.38 10.63
C GLU A 86 5.65 8.55 11.16
N ILE A 87 6.90 8.31 11.57
CA ILE A 87 7.80 9.37 12.05
C ILE A 87 8.06 10.38 10.93
N LEU A 88 8.38 9.89 9.73
CA LEU A 88 8.62 10.75 8.57
C LEU A 88 7.36 11.52 8.18
N GLY A 89 6.21 10.84 8.08
CA GLY A 89 4.94 11.48 7.73
C GLY A 89 4.53 12.57 8.72
N LYS A 90 4.76 12.37 10.03
CA LYS A 90 4.54 13.41 11.04
C LYS A 90 5.48 14.61 10.86
N LYS A 91 6.76 14.35 10.59
CA LYS A 91 7.76 15.40 10.32
C LYS A 91 7.38 16.23 9.09
N GLU A 92 6.96 15.57 8.02
CA GLU A 92 6.58 16.20 6.75
C GLU A 92 5.12 16.71 6.73
N LYS A 93 4.37 16.52 7.83
CA LYS A 93 2.92 16.81 7.92
C LYS A 93 2.12 16.18 6.77
N LEU A 94 2.51 14.98 6.36
CA LEU A 94 1.92 14.24 5.24
C LEU A 94 0.97 13.15 5.76
N PRO A 95 -0.36 13.34 5.66
CA PRO A 95 -1.31 12.31 6.03
C PRO A 95 -1.29 11.14 5.03
N VAL A 96 -1.64 9.94 5.51
CA VAL A 96 -1.57 8.69 4.74
C VAL A 96 -2.39 8.75 3.45
N TYR A 97 -3.59 9.34 3.47
CA TYR A 97 -4.42 9.43 2.26
C TYR A 97 -3.78 10.27 1.16
N LYS A 98 -3.04 11.34 1.50
CA LYS A 98 -2.29 12.15 0.52
C LYS A 98 -1.09 11.38 -0.03
N PHE A 99 -0.35 10.67 0.83
CA PHE A 99 0.75 9.80 0.38
C PHE A 99 0.25 8.72 -0.59
N LEU A 100 -0.94 8.18 -0.35
CA LEU A 100 -1.57 7.13 -1.15
C LEU A 100 -2.51 7.65 -2.25
N LYS A 101 -2.39 8.92 -2.68
CA LYS A 101 -3.25 9.50 -3.72
C LYS A 101 -3.33 8.62 -4.98
N GLU A 102 -2.20 8.28 -5.56
CA GLU A 102 -2.14 7.47 -6.78
C GLU A 102 -2.81 6.09 -6.60
N PRO A 103 -2.47 5.26 -5.58
CA PRO A 103 -3.14 3.97 -5.39
C PRO A 103 -4.62 4.08 -5.04
N LEU A 104 -5.04 5.09 -4.26
CA LEU A 104 -6.45 5.29 -3.91
C LEU A 104 -7.28 5.66 -5.15
N VAL A 105 -6.80 6.61 -5.95
CA VAL A 105 -7.44 6.98 -7.22
C VAL A 105 -7.51 5.78 -8.17
N ARG A 106 -6.43 4.98 -8.25
CA ARG A 106 -6.41 3.76 -9.07
C ARG A 106 -7.46 2.73 -8.64
N ARG A 107 -7.73 2.60 -7.33
CA ARG A 107 -8.66 1.58 -6.79
C ARG A 107 -10.11 2.04 -6.76
N PHE A 108 -10.35 3.30 -6.40
CA PHE A 108 -11.68 3.82 -6.08
C PHE A 108 -12.17 4.90 -7.05
N GLY A 109 -11.29 5.40 -7.91
CA GLY A 109 -11.60 6.49 -8.83
C GLY A 109 -11.28 7.86 -8.25
N LYS A 110 -11.29 8.85 -9.15
CA LYS A 110 -10.96 10.24 -8.83
C LYS A 110 -11.99 10.87 -7.88
N ASP A 111 -13.27 10.73 -8.21
CA ASP A 111 -14.38 11.33 -7.46
C ASP A 111 -14.41 10.84 -6.00
N TRP A 112 -14.12 9.55 -5.77
CA TRP A 112 -14.01 8.99 -4.43
C TRP A 112 -12.86 9.62 -3.63
N TYR A 113 -11.71 9.81 -4.27
CA TYR A 113 -10.56 10.42 -3.61
C TYR A 113 -10.80 11.91 -3.30
N GLU A 114 -11.45 12.64 -4.20
CA GLU A 114 -11.82 14.05 -3.98
C GLU A 114 -12.78 14.20 -2.80
N ALA A 115 -13.79 13.33 -2.70
CA ALA A 115 -14.68 13.30 -1.53
C ALA A 115 -13.93 13.01 -0.22
N LEU A 116 -12.93 12.12 -0.25
CA LEU A 116 -12.06 11.86 0.91
C LEU A 116 -11.23 13.10 1.28
N GLU A 117 -10.65 13.81 0.30
CA GLU A 117 -9.89 15.04 0.57
C GLU A 117 -10.79 16.14 1.17
N GLU A 118 -12.02 16.28 0.69
CA GLU A 118 -13.00 17.24 1.20
C GLU A 118 -13.34 16.94 2.67
N ILE A 119 -13.76 15.70 2.97
CA ILE A 119 -14.13 15.28 4.33
C ILE A 119 -12.94 15.41 5.29
N ALA A 120 -11.72 15.06 4.84
CA ALA A 120 -10.53 15.23 5.65
C ALA A 120 -10.22 16.70 5.95
N GLY A 121 -10.46 17.61 5.00
CA GLY A 121 -10.33 19.04 5.20
C GLY A 121 -11.32 19.60 6.22
N GLU A 122 -12.58 19.17 6.17
CA GLU A 122 -13.59 19.56 7.15
C GLU A 122 -13.27 19.01 8.55
N TRP A 123 -12.79 17.76 8.64
CA TRP A 123 -12.36 17.16 9.89
C TRP A 123 -11.19 17.93 10.54
N GLU A 124 -10.21 18.37 9.74
CA GLU A 124 -9.10 19.19 10.22
C GLU A 124 -9.56 20.56 10.74
N LYS A 125 -10.55 21.20 10.11
CA LYS A 125 -11.12 22.47 10.59
C LYS A 125 -11.76 22.30 11.96
N GLN A 126 -12.65 21.31 12.12
CA GLN A 126 -13.35 21.04 13.37
C GLN A 126 -12.38 20.77 14.52
N LYS A 127 -11.31 20.02 14.26
CA LYS A 127 -10.30 19.71 15.27
C LYS A 127 -9.51 20.94 15.74
N ASN A 128 -9.36 21.97 14.90
CA ASN A 128 -8.63 23.19 15.25
C ASN A 128 -9.50 24.23 15.96
N GLU A 129 -10.82 24.02 16.02
CA GLU A 129 -11.78 24.87 16.73
C GLU A 129 -12.01 24.43 18.19
N GLU A 130 -11.58 23.20 18.55
CA GLU A 130 -11.52 22.65 19.92
C GLU A 130 -10.20 22.95 20.63
#